data_AF-A0A914NI45-F1
#
_entry.id   AF-A0A914NI45-F1
#
_cell.length_a   1.000
_cell.length_b   1.000
_cell.length_c   1.000
_cell.angle_alpha   90.00
_cell.angle_beta   90.00
_cell.angle_gamma   90.00
#
_symmetry.space_group_name_H-M   'P 1'
#
loop_
_entity.id
_entity.type
_entity.pdbx_description
1 polymer ?
#
loop_
_entity_poly.entity_id
_entity_poly.type
_entity_poly.pdbx_seq_one_letter_code
_entity_poly.pdbx_strand_id
1 'polypeptide(L)'
;MSLGIKREGSQNEGIKEPISIQVKANRSGVGHEEEQNEKQRQVCEAHMERMMKRARMEESLAVDFRNKKRMHALQKQIISDIQQARSACQQMDLCAGKDVPEHFWFWPIYSTKLPETSDNEDDDNENNFSYNYSNGRVAPVEINFNEMDEDELDNSLSHIIGYLRREHFYCVWCGCAYSDSEDIENACPGSTRNAHDE
;
A
#
# COMPACT_ATOMS: atom_id res chain seq x y z
N MET A 1 35.68 36.51 -66.69
CA MET A 1 35.30 37.77 -66.03
C MET A 1 34.65 37.40 -64.71
N SER A 2 35.34 37.53 -63.59
CA SER A 2 34.76 37.25 -62.26
C SER A 2 33.81 38.37 -61.86
N LEU A 3 32.62 38.03 -61.38
CA LEU A 3 31.64 39.02 -60.91
C LEU A 3 31.95 39.38 -59.44
N GLY A 4 32.10 40.67 -59.14
CA GLY A 4 32.27 41.20 -57.77
C GLY A 4 33.61 41.91 -57.49
N ILE A 5 33.60 42.83 -56.53
CA ILE A 5 34.77 43.62 -56.10
C ILE A 5 35.72 42.72 -55.30
N LYS A 6 36.99 42.63 -55.72
CA LYS A 6 38.04 41.95 -54.94
C LYS A 6 38.30 42.75 -53.67
N ARG A 7 38.05 42.13 -52.51
CA ARG A 7 38.51 42.65 -51.21
C ARG A 7 39.93 42.14 -50.96
N GLU A 8 40.86 43.04 -50.71
CA GLU A 8 42.25 42.69 -50.43
C GLU A 8 42.32 41.84 -49.14
N GLY A 9 42.87 40.62 -49.26
CA GLY A 9 43.03 39.67 -48.15
C GLY A 9 42.24 38.37 -48.25
N SER A 10 41.31 38.23 -49.21
CA SER A 10 40.58 36.97 -49.43
C SER A 10 41.24 36.13 -50.53
N GLN A 11 41.72 34.92 -50.20
CA GLN A 11 42.27 33.95 -51.16
C GLN A 11 41.21 33.24 -52.02
N ASN A 12 39.95 33.67 -51.99
CA ASN A 12 38.91 33.05 -52.81
C ASN A 12 38.74 33.80 -54.14
N GLU A 13 38.96 33.09 -55.24
CA GLU A 13 38.59 33.52 -56.58
C GLU A 13 37.10 33.92 -56.60
N GLY A 14 36.78 35.10 -57.12
CA GLY A 14 35.40 35.57 -57.22
C GLY A 14 34.54 34.59 -58.02
N ILE A 15 33.28 34.43 -57.61
CA ILE A 15 32.32 33.45 -58.15
C ILE A 15 32.34 33.49 -59.69
N LYS A 16 32.72 32.38 -60.32
CA LYS A 16 32.93 32.25 -61.77
C LYS A 16 31.65 31.87 -62.52
N GLU A 17 30.69 31.25 -61.84
CA GLU A 17 29.41 30.83 -62.40
C GLU A 17 28.26 31.64 -61.79
N PRO A 18 27.29 32.10 -62.59
CA PRO A 18 26.15 32.85 -62.07
C PRO A 18 25.43 32.03 -60.98
N ILE A 19 25.03 32.70 -59.89
CA ILE A 19 24.29 32.07 -58.80
C ILE A 19 23.05 31.40 -59.39
N SER A 20 22.94 30.08 -59.22
CA SER A 20 21.84 29.30 -59.77
C SER A 20 20.52 29.78 -59.17
N ILE A 21 19.60 30.24 -60.01
CA ILE A 21 18.28 30.71 -59.58
C ILE A 21 17.43 29.49 -59.23
N GLN A 22 17.30 29.18 -57.95
CA GLN A 22 16.29 28.23 -57.48
C GLN A 22 14.93 28.91 -57.49
N VAL A 23 14.16 28.69 -58.57
CA VAL A 23 12.80 29.22 -58.70
C VAL A 23 11.90 28.45 -57.73
N LYS A 24 11.55 29.08 -56.61
CA LYS A 24 10.63 28.50 -55.62
C LYS A 24 9.24 28.43 -56.26
N ALA A 25 8.70 27.23 -56.43
CA ALA A 25 7.37 27.01 -57.04
C ALA A 25 6.20 27.52 -56.18
N ASN A 26 6.47 27.83 -54.91
CA ASN A 26 5.48 28.25 -53.93
C ASN A 26 5.42 29.79 -53.87
N ARG A 27 4.22 30.36 -53.80
CA ARG A 27 4.01 31.82 -53.66
C ARG A 27 4.25 32.35 -52.24
N SER A 28 4.86 31.55 -51.35
CA SER A 28 5.15 31.95 -49.98
C SER A 28 6.40 32.84 -49.92
N GLY A 29 6.34 33.90 -49.11
CA GLY A 29 7.47 34.82 -48.93
C GLY A 29 8.70 34.11 -48.36
N VAL A 30 9.89 34.58 -48.77
CA VAL A 30 11.18 34.09 -48.25
C VAL A 30 11.22 34.37 -46.74
N GLY A 31 11.31 33.32 -45.90
CA GLY A 31 11.30 33.39 -44.42
C GLY A 31 10.00 32.93 -43.75
N HIS A 32 8.84 32.98 -44.41
CA HIS A 32 7.56 32.59 -43.79
C HIS A 32 7.38 31.08 -43.59
N GLU A 33 8.07 30.27 -44.39
CA GLU A 33 8.01 28.80 -44.28
C GLU A 33 8.75 28.29 -43.04
N GLU A 34 9.86 28.93 -42.70
CA GLU A 34 10.65 28.60 -41.50
C GLU A 34 9.91 29.01 -40.23
N GLU A 35 9.32 30.21 -40.21
CA GLU A 35 8.46 30.67 -39.11
C GLU A 35 7.23 29.77 -38.92
N GLN A 36 6.59 29.31 -40.01
CA GLN A 36 5.47 28.37 -39.92
C GLN A 36 5.89 27.00 -39.41
N ASN A 37 7.02 26.47 -39.86
CA ASN A 37 7.56 25.20 -39.39
C ASN A 37 7.96 25.28 -37.91
N GLU A 38 8.57 26.38 -37.48
CA GLU A 38 8.92 26.62 -36.08
C GLU A 38 7.68 26.69 -35.19
N LYS A 39 6.63 27.43 -35.61
CA LYS A 39 5.34 27.44 -34.91
C LYS A 39 4.72 26.05 -34.82
N GLN A 40 4.75 25.26 -35.90
CA GLN A 40 4.25 23.88 -35.89
C GLN A 40 5.04 22.97 -34.93
N ARG A 41 6.37 23.11 -34.90
CA ARG A 41 7.24 22.39 -33.96
C ARG A 41 6.92 22.76 -32.51
N GLN A 42 6.79 24.05 -32.20
CA GLN A 42 6.44 24.52 -30.85
C GLN A 42 5.07 23.99 -30.39
N VAL A 43 4.07 23.97 -31.28
CA VAL A 43 2.74 23.40 -30.97
C VAL A 43 2.82 21.89 -30.72
N CYS A 44 3.56 21.17 -31.56
CA CYS A 44 3.77 19.73 -31.40
C CYS A 44 4.50 19.39 -30.10
N GLU A 45 5.55 20.15 -29.78
CA GLU A 45 6.33 20.00 -28.54
C GLU A 45 5.48 20.31 -27.31
N ALA A 46 4.72 21.41 -27.30
CA ALA A 46 3.80 21.73 -26.21
C ALA A 46 2.70 20.67 -26.05
N HIS A 47 2.21 20.10 -27.15
CA HIS A 47 1.26 19.00 -27.11
C HIS A 47 1.88 17.73 -26.51
N MET A 48 3.09 17.37 -26.95
CA MET A 48 3.83 16.22 -26.44
C MET A 48 4.18 16.38 -24.96
N GLU A 49 4.59 17.58 -24.53
CA GLU A 49 4.88 17.88 -23.13
C GLU A 49 3.63 17.72 -22.25
N ARG A 50 2.48 18.23 -22.71
CA ARG A 50 1.19 18.04 -22.03
C ARG A 50 0.80 16.56 -21.95
N MET A 51 0.99 15.82 -23.04
CA MET A 51 0.73 14.37 -23.08
C MET A 51 1.62 13.62 -22.09
N MET A 52 2.93 13.91 -22.05
CA MET A 52 3.87 13.31 -21.10
C MET A 52 3.54 13.64 -19.65
N LYS A 53 3.18 14.90 -19.34
CA LYS A 53 2.74 15.30 -17.99
C LYS A 53 1.49 14.53 -17.56
N ARG A 54 0.52 14.36 -18.46
CA ARG A 54 -0.69 13.57 -18.20
C ARG A 54 -0.36 12.09 -17.98
N ALA A 55 0.48 11.51 -18.83
CA ALA A 55 0.91 10.11 -18.68
C ALA A 55 1.64 9.87 -17.35
N ARG A 56 2.53 10.77 -16.93
CA ARG A 56 3.21 10.69 -15.63
C ARG A 56 2.24 10.76 -14.45
N MET A 57 1.25 11.66 -14.52
CA MET A 57 0.22 11.78 -13.48
C MET A 57 -0.65 10.52 -13.39
N GLU A 58 -1.02 9.95 -14.54
CA GLU A 58 -1.76 8.69 -14.59
C GLU A 58 -0.94 7.53 -14.01
N GLU A 59 0.35 7.47 -14.33
CA GLU A 59 1.26 6.47 -13.78
C GLU A 59 1.39 6.60 -12.26
N SER A 60 1.58 7.81 -11.72
CA SER A 60 1.65 8.01 -10.26
C SER A 60 0.37 7.56 -9.56
N LEU A 61 -0.80 7.92 -10.11
CA LEU A 61 -2.09 7.49 -9.58
C LEU A 61 -2.26 5.96 -9.62
N ALA A 62 -1.77 5.31 -10.67
CA ALA A 62 -1.81 3.85 -10.79
C ALA A 62 -0.88 3.15 -9.79
N VAL A 63 0.29 3.71 -9.50
CA VAL A 63 1.20 3.22 -8.44
C VAL A 63 0.53 3.37 -7.08
N ASP A 64 -0.03 4.54 -6.76
CA ASP A 64 -0.68 4.79 -5.48
C ASP A 64 -1.86 3.86 -5.23
N PHE A 65 -2.68 3.62 -6.27
CA PHE A 65 -3.80 2.69 -6.18
C PHE A 65 -3.35 1.26 -5.89
N ARG A 66 -2.29 0.78 -6.57
CA ARG A 66 -1.72 -0.55 -6.33
C ARG A 66 -1.18 -0.67 -4.90
N ASN A 67 -0.48 0.37 -4.42
CA ASN A 67 0.03 0.41 -3.05
C ASN A 67 -1.10 0.34 -2.02
N LYS A 68 -2.14 1.17 -2.16
CA LYS A 68 -3.31 1.15 -1.25
C LYS A 68 -3.99 -0.22 -1.21
N LYS A 69 -4.17 -0.85 -2.37
CA LYS A 69 -4.76 -2.20 -2.44
C LYS A 69 -3.88 -3.24 -1.73
N ARG A 70 -2.56 -3.19 -1.95
CA ARG A 70 -1.62 -4.10 -1.28
C ARG A 70 -1.66 -3.90 0.23
N MET A 71 -1.55 -2.66 0.71
CA MET A 71 -1.57 -2.35 2.15
C MET A 71 -2.87 -2.82 2.82
N HIS A 72 -4.02 -2.55 2.21
CA HIS A 72 -5.29 -3.02 2.74
C HIS A 72 -5.41 -4.56 2.74
N ALA A 73 -4.80 -5.25 1.78
CA ALA A 73 -4.74 -6.71 1.79
C ALA A 73 -3.85 -7.24 2.94
N LEU A 74 -2.69 -6.62 3.16
CA LEU A 74 -1.79 -6.94 4.27
C LEU A 74 -2.46 -6.69 5.62
N GLN A 75 -3.11 -5.55 5.80
CA GLN A 75 -3.85 -5.23 7.03
C GLN A 75 -4.92 -6.29 7.33
N LYS A 76 -5.72 -6.68 6.33
CA LYS A 76 -6.72 -7.75 6.48
C LYS A 76 -6.09 -9.09 6.84
N GLN A 77 -4.92 -9.38 6.29
CA GLN A 77 -4.17 -10.59 6.60
C GLN A 77 -3.74 -10.59 8.07
N ILE A 78 -3.10 -9.52 8.54
CA ILE A 78 -2.67 -9.39 9.95
C ILE A 78 -3.87 -9.48 10.90
N ILE A 79 -5.02 -8.86 10.56
CA ILE A 79 -6.23 -8.97 11.37
C ILE A 79 -6.74 -10.41 11.45
N SER A 80 -6.78 -11.12 10.31
CA SER A 80 -7.14 -12.54 10.28
C SER A 80 -6.23 -13.38 11.16
N ASP A 81 -4.94 -13.02 11.18
CA ASP A 81 -3.90 -13.71 11.91
C ASP A 81 -4.02 -13.49 13.42
N ILE A 82 -4.34 -12.26 13.82
CA ILE A 82 -4.68 -11.92 15.21
C ILE A 82 -5.90 -12.74 15.63
N GLN A 83 -6.96 -12.80 14.82
CA GLN A 83 -8.15 -13.57 15.15
C GLN A 83 -7.84 -15.06 15.34
N GLN A 84 -7.05 -15.65 14.44
CA GLN A 84 -6.61 -17.04 14.56
C GLN A 84 -5.78 -17.26 15.83
N ALA A 85 -4.84 -16.37 16.13
CA ALA A 85 -4.02 -16.44 17.34
C ALA A 85 -4.88 -16.30 18.60
N ARG A 86 -5.91 -15.45 18.60
CA ARG A 86 -6.83 -15.28 19.73
C ARG A 86 -7.65 -16.54 20.00
N SER A 87 -8.17 -17.17 18.95
CA SER A 87 -8.88 -18.45 19.08
C SER A 87 -7.95 -19.55 19.62
N ALA A 88 -6.73 -19.65 19.11
CA ALA A 88 -5.74 -20.61 19.61
C ALA A 88 -5.36 -20.32 21.08
N CYS A 89 -5.13 -19.06 21.44
CA CYS A 89 -4.83 -18.62 22.80
C CYS A 89 -5.93 -19.04 23.77
N GLN A 90 -7.19 -18.78 23.43
CA GLN A 90 -8.33 -19.21 24.23
C GLN A 90 -8.35 -20.72 24.43
N GLN A 91 -8.17 -21.49 23.36
CA GLN A 91 -8.17 -22.94 23.46
C GLN A 91 -7.05 -23.45 24.38
N MET A 92 -5.81 -22.98 24.16
CA MET A 92 -4.65 -23.40 24.94
C MET A 92 -4.77 -23.01 26.41
N ASP A 93 -5.20 -21.78 26.68
CA ASP A 93 -5.41 -21.30 28.05
C ASP A 93 -6.51 -22.07 28.79
N LEU A 94 -7.64 -22.36 28.13
CA LEU A 94 -8.72 -23.16 28.72
C LEU A 94 -8.27 -24.59 29.00
N CYS A 95 -7.50 -25.21 28.10
CA CYS A 95 -6.89 -26.52 28.32
C CYS A 95 -5.90 -26.52 29.50
N ALA A 96 -5.19 -25.41 29.71
CA ALA A 96 -4.32 -25.18 30.86
C ALA A 96 -5.09 -24.83 32.15
N GLY A 97 -6.43 -24.74 32.10
CA GLY A 97 -7.29 -24.43 33.25
C GLY A 97 -7.34 -22.95 33.63
N LYS A 98 -6.98 -22.03 32.73
CA LYS A 98 -7.14 -20.59 32.94
C LYS A 98 -8.57 -20.18 32.63
N ASP A 99 -9.17 -19.41 33.52
CA ASP A 99 -10.53 -18.88 33.38
C ASP A 99 -10.59 -17.51 32.68
N VAL A 100 -9.47 -16.79 32.62
CA VAL A 100 -9.37 -15.42 32.09
C VAL A 100 -8.04 -15.32 31.34
N PRO A 101 -7.99 -14.59 30.20
CA PRO A 101 -6.74 -14.36 29.51
C PRO A 101 -5.75 -13.52 30.32
N GLU A 102 -4.45 -13.65 30.04
CA GLU A 102 -3.42 -12.76 30.61
C GLU A 102 -3.64 -11.29 30.21
N HIS A 103 -3.96 -11.05 28.93
CA HIS A 103 -4.40 -9.76 28.43
C HIS A 103 -5.83 -9.85 27.91
N PHE A 104 -6.70 -8.90 28.28
CA PHE A 104 -8.14 -8.96 28.00
C PHE A 104 -8.50 -9.21 26.52
N TRP A 105 -7.69 -8.70 25.58
CA TRP A 105 -7.94 -8.85 24.15
C TRP A 105 -7.36 -10.15 23.55
N PHE A 106 -6.57 -10.93 24.30
CA PHE A 106 -6.00 -12.19 23.81
C PHE A 106 -7.05 -13.24 23.49
N TRP A 107 -8.22 -13.17 24.12
CA TRP A 107 -9.33 -14.05 23.78
C TRP A 107 -10.37 -13.30 22.95
N PRO A 108 -11.13 -14.00 22.09
CA PRO A 108 -12.30 -13.43 21.43
C PRO A 108 -13.33 -12.95 22.45
N ILE A 109 -13.81 -11.71 22.26
CA ILE A 109 -14.87 -11.11 23.08
C ILE A 109 -16.15 -11.07 22.25
N TYR A 110 -17.26 -11.47 22.86
CA TYR A 110 -18.56 -11.51 22.24
C TYR A 110 -19.48 -10.49 22.91
N SER A 111 -20.22 -9.73 22.11
CA SER A 111 -21.23 -8.81 22.60
C SER A 111 -22.61 -9.46 22.58
N THR A 112 -23.39 -9.21 23.64
CA THR A 112 -24.79 -9.64 23.75
C THR A 112 -25.65 -8.44 24.07
N LYS A 113 -26.73 -8.23 23.31
CA LYS A 113 -27.73 -7.21 23.62
C LYS A 113 -28.43 -7.58 24.90
N LEU A 114 -28.43 -6.69 25.88
CA LEU A 114 -29.23 -6.88 27.09
C LEU A 114 -30.71 -6.65 26.75
N PRO A 115 -31.63 -7.41 27.36
CA PRO A 115 -33.05 -7.18 27.18
C PRO A 115 -33.42 -5.77 27.66
N GLU A 116 -34.27 -5.08 26.91
CA GLU A 116 -34.80 -3.76 27.29
C GLU A 116 -35.66 -3.93 28.55
N THR A 117 -35.19 -3.38 29.68
CA THR A 117 -35.93 -3.39 30.95
C THR A 117 -36.44 -1.98 31.26
N SER A 118 -37.28 -1.40 30.41
CA SER A 118 -38.28 -0.39 30.82
C SER A 118 -39.21 -0.05 29.67
N ASP A 119 -40.52 -0.03 29.92
CA ASP A 119 -41.59 0.47 29.03
C ASP A 119 -41.51 2.01 28.80
N ASN A 120 -40.33 2.58 28.62
CA ASN A 120 -40.14 4.00 28.35
C ASN A 120 -39.66 4.16 26.90
N GLU A 121 -40.55 4.64 26.03
CA GLU A 121 -40.35 4.81 24.58
C GLU A 121 -39.38 5.96 24.20
N ASP A 122 -38.55 6.46 25.14
CA ASP A 122 -37.76 7.69 24.98
C ASP A 122 -36.28 7.59 25.44
N ASP A 123 -35.68 6.40 25.55
CA ASP A 123 -34.24 6.27 25.87
C ASP A 123 -33.47 5.64 24.70
N ASP A 124 -33.02 6.48 23.75
CA ASP A 124 -32.01 6.18 22.72
C ASP A 124 -30.63 5.93 23.37
N ASN A 125 -30.54 4.96 24.28
CA ASN A 125 -29.31 4.64 24.99
C ASN A 125 -28.49 3.65 24.16
N GLU A 126 -27.60 4.21 23.34
CA GLU A 126 -26.77 3.53 22.33
C GLU A 126 -25.78 2.47 22.89
N ASN A 127 -25.86 2.10 24.18
CA ASN A 127 -24.86 1.25 24.84
C ASN A 127 -25.43 0.15 25.77
N ASN A 128 -26.53 -0.50 25.37
CA ASN A 128 -27.10 -1.64 26.11
C ASN A 128 -26.46 -3.01 25.75
N PHE A 129 -25.14 -3.07 25.59
CA PHE A 129 -24.42 -4.32 25.28
C PHE A 129 -23.60 -4.80 26.49
N SER A 130 -23.69 -6.09 26.77
CA SER A 130 -22.75 -6.79 27.66
C SER A 130 -21.69 -7.50 26.83
N TYR A 131 -20.45 -7.51 27.31
CA TYR A 131 -19.32 -8.14 26.66
C TYR A 131 -18.82 -9.30 27.51
N ASN A 132 -18.63 -10.47 26.89
CA ASN A 132 -18.28 -11.70 27.58
C ASN A 132 -17.29 -12.54 26.77
N TYR A 133 -16.46 -13.30 27.46
CA TYR A 133 -15.69 -14.38 26.86
C TYR A 133 -16.58 -15.61 26.63
N SER A 134 -16.10 -16.58 25.84
CA SER A 134 -16.86 -17.80 25.51
C SER A 134 -17.23 -18.66 26.72
N ASN A 135 -16.48 -18.54 27.81
CA ASN A 135 -16.75 -19.21 29.08
C ASN A 135 -17.75 -18.44 29.99
N GLY A 136 -18.35 -17.35 29.50
CA GLY A 136 -19.36 -16.55 30.20
C GLY A 136 -18.79 -15.50 31.15
N ARG A 137 -17.46 -15.43 31.35
CA ARG A 137 -16.83 -14.38 32.15
C ARG A 137 -17.01 -13.01 31.48
N VAL A 138 -17.19 -11.97 32.29
CA VAL A 138 -17.33 -10.58 31.79
C VAL A 138 -16.01 -10.14 31.17
N ALA A 139 -16.09 -9.53 29.99
CA ALA A 139 -14.97 -8.98 29.25
C ALA A 139 -15.15 -7.47 29.07
N PRO A 140 -14.07 -6.71 28.82
CA PRO A 140 -14.15 -5.33 28.34
C PRO A 140 -14.76 -5.24 26.93
N VAL A 141 -14.93 -4.02 26.44
CA VAL A 141 -15.33 -3.77 25.05
C VAL A 141 -14.27 -4.32 24.09
N GLU A 142 -14.73 -4.92 23.00
CA GLU A 142 -13.86 -5.46 21.94
C GLU A 142 -13.05 -4.37 21.24
N ILE A 143 -11.78 -4.65 20.96
CA ILE A 143 -10.90 -3.73 20.22
C ILE A 143 -11.25 -3.79 18.73
N ASN A 144 -11.39 -2.62 18.09
CA ASN A 144 -11.59 -2.55 16.64
C ASN A 144 -10.26 -2.58 15.89
N PHE A 145 -9.79 -3.79 15.56
CA PHE A 145 -8.56 -3.97 14.78
C PHE A 145 -8.60 -3.36 13.36
N ASN A 146 -9.78 -3.05 12.80
CA ASN A 146 -9.86 -2.41 11.48
C ASN A 146 -9.46 -0.92 11.50
N GLU A 147 -9.51 -0.28 12.68
CA GLU A 147 -9.16 1.14 12.85
C GLU A 147 -7.69 1.34 13.23
N MET A 148 -6.99 0.26 13.57
CA MET A 148 -5.57 0.27 13.92
C MET A 148 -4.71 0.35 12.67
N ASP A 149 -3.54 0.99 12.79
CA ASP A 149 -2.55 1.02 11.72
C ASP A 149 -1.75 -0.29 11.62
N GLU A 150 -0.92 -0.40 10.57
CA GLU A 150 -0.14 -1.62 10.29
C GLU A 150 0.84 -1.96 11.41
N ASP A 151 1.51 -0.95 11.97
CA ASP A 151 2.51 -1.14 13.03
C ASP A 151 1.84 -1.59 14.34
N GLU A 152 0.70 -0.99 14.70
CA GLU A 152 -0.10 -1.38 15.85
C GLU A 152 -0.63 -2.82 15.74
N LEU A 153 -1.05 -3.21 14.54
CA LEU A 153 -1.51 -4.57 14.25
C LEU A 153 -0.37 -5.59 14.33
N ASP A 154 0.79 -5.29 13.76
CA ASP A 154 1.97 -6.17 13.82
C ASP A 154 2.49 -6.32 15.25
N ASN A 155 2.50 -5.24 16.03
CA ASN A 155 2.84 -5.29 17.45
C ASN A 155 1.86 -6.14 18.25
N SER A 156 0.56 -6.01 17.98
CA SER A 156 -0.47 -6.83 18.60
C SER A 156 -0.27 -8.31 18.24
N LEU A 157 -0.13 -8.63 16.95
CA LEU A 157 0.11 -10.00 16.50
C LEU A 157 1.37 -10.61 17.14
N SER A 158 2.46 -9.85 17.18
CA SER A 158 3.72 -10.28 17.82
C SER A 158 3.55 -10.54 19.32
N HIS A 159 2.74 -9.72 20.01
CA HIS A 159 2.49 -9.85 21.44
C HIS A 159 1.76 -11.15 21.78
N ILE A 160 0.68 -11.47 21.06
CA ILE A 160 -0.09 -12.70 21.29
C ILE A 160 0.67 -13.96 20.85
N ILE A 161 1.40 -13.91 19.73
CA ILE A 161 2.27 -15.02 19.29
C ILE A 161 3.39 -15.25 20.31
N GLY A 162 4.00 -14.18 20.83
CA GLY A 162 5.03 -14.27 21.86
C GLY A 162 4.52 -14.89 23.17
N TYR A 163 3.26 -14.65 23.52
CA TYR A 163 2.61 -15.35 24.63
C TYR A 163 2.42 -16.84 24.34
N LEU A 164 1.79 -17.19 23.21
CA LEU A 164 1.55 -18.58 22.80
C LEU A 164 2.83 -19.43 22.75
N ARG A 165 3.93 -18.86 22.26
CA ARG A 165 5.22 -19.56 22.16
C ARG A 165 5.91 -19.76 23.51
N ARG A 166 5.79 -18.79 24.43
CA ARG A 166 6.47 -18.86 25.74
C ARG A 166 5.70 -19.68 26.77
N GLU A 167 4.38 -19.51 26.81
CA GLU A 167 3.54 -20.13 27.84
C GLU A 167 3.06 -21.52 27.44
N HIS A 168 2.71 -21.70 26.16
CA HIS A 168 2.07 -22.93 25.65
C HIS A 168 2.94 -23.71 24.70
N PHE A 169 4.16 -23.24 24.41
CA PHE A 169 5.02 -23.76 23.36
C PHE A 169 4.23 -24.04 22.08
N TYR A 170 3.34 -23.13 21.70
CA TYR A 170 2.44 -23.32 20.57
C TYR A 170 2.80 -22.39 19.41
N CYS A 171 2.80 -22.91 18.18
CA CYS A 171 2.95 -22.10 16.98
C CYS A 171 1.68 -22.14 16.14
N VAL A 172 1.06 -20.97 15.96
CA VAL A 172 -0.17 -20.78 15.17
C VAL A 172 0.01 -21.19 13.71
N TRP A 173 1.21 -20.99 13.17
CA TRP A 173 1.53 -21.27 11.77
C TRP A 173 1.79 -22.75 11.50
N CYS A 174 2.46 -23.44 12.43
CA CYS A 174 2.65 -24.89 12.35
C CYS A 174 1.36 -25.65 12.71
N GLY A 175 0.50 -25.04 13.53
CA GLY A 175 -0.74 -25.66 14.02
C GLY A 175 -0.52 -26.72 15.11
N CYS A 176 0.64 -26.72 15.78
CA CYS A 176 1.00 -27.69 16.80
C CYS A 176 1.62 -27.05 18.05
N ALA A 177 1.51 -27.78 19.16
CA ALA A 177 2.22 -27.52 20.41
C ALA A 177 3.50 -28.37 20.46
N TYR A 178 4.53 -27.83 21.08
CA TYR A 178 5.83 -28.44 21.29
C TYR A 178 5.99 -28.85 22.77
N SER A 179 7.02 -29.62 23.06
CA SER A 179 7.23 -30.17 24.40
C SER A 179 7.77 -29.12 25.37
N ASP A 180 8.68 -28.27 24.90
CA ASP A 180 9.37 -27.24 25.67
C ASP A 180 9.92 -26.12 24.77
N SER A 181 10.64 -25.18 25.39
CA SER A 181 11.23 -24.02 24.72
C SER A 181 12.32 -24.38 23.71
N GLU A 182 13.10 -25.44 23.97
CA GLU A 182 14.18 -25.84 23.07
C GLU A 182 13.60 -26.57 21.86
N ASP A 183 12.57 -27.39 22.06
CA ASP A 183 11.86 -28.10 20.99
C ASP A 183 11.24 -27.12 19.99
N ILE A 184 10.54 -26.09 20.47
CA ILE A 184 9.96 -25.08 19.58
C ILE A 184 11.01 -24.24 18.85
N GLU A 185 12.17 -23.96 19.46
CA GLU A 185 13.24 -23.20 18.80
C GLU A 185 13.95 -24.01 17.70
N ASN A 186 14.08 -25.33 17.89
CA ASN A 186 14.75 -26.22 16.95
C ASN A 186 13.83 -26.71 15.82
N ALA A 187 12.54 -26.92 16.11
CA ALA A 187 11.61 -27.53 15.17
C ALA A 187 10.75 -26.51 14.40
N CYS A 188 10.45 -25.35 14.99
CA CYS A 188 9.61 -24.34 14.35
C CYS A 188 10.45 -23.37 13.49
N PRO A 189 10.07 -23.11 12.22
CA PRO A 189 10.81 -22.20 11.33
C PRO A 189 10.95 -20.76 11.82
N GLY A 190 10.06 -20.29 12.70
CA GLY A 190 10.09 -18.95 13.26
C GLY A 190 8.82 -18.54 13.99
N SER A 191 8.71 -17.26 14.38
CA SER A 191 7.49 -16.69 14.99
C SER A 191 6.59 -15.97 13.98
N THR A 192 7.09 -15.68 12.78
CA THR A 192 6.36 -14.94 11.75
C THR A 192 5.76 -15.87 10.70
N ARG A 193 4.66 -15.43 10.08
CA ARG A 193 4.03 -16.15 8.97
C ARG A 193 5.01 -16.42 7.83
N ASN A 194 5.78 -15.41 7.42
CA ASN A 194 6.70 -15.53 6.29
C ASN A 194 7.75 -16.64 6.48
N ALA A 195 8.06 -17.04 7.71
CA ALA A 195 8.96 -18.17 7.95
C ALA A 195 8.33 -19.54 7.59
N HIS A 196 7.03 -19.58 7.29
CA HIS A 196 6.23 -20.79 7.05
C HIS A 196 5.59 -20.81 5.66
N ASP A 197 5.75 -19.75 4.87
CA ASP A 197 5.21 -19.63 3.50
C ASP A 197 6.24 -20.14 2.47
N GLU A 198 6.56 -21.45 2.50
CA GLU A 198 7.33 -22.17 1.46
C GLU A 198 6.47 -23.12 0.61
#